data_AF-A0A529AQX3-F1
#
_entry.id   AF-A0A529AQX3-F1
#
_cell.length_a   1.000
_cell.length_b   1.000
_cell.length_c   1.000
_cell.angle_alpha   90.00
_cell.angle_beta   90.00
_cell.angle_gamma   90.00
#
_symmetry.space_group_name_H-M   'P 1'
#
loop_
_entity.id
_entity.type
_entity.pdbx_description
1 polymer ?
#
loop_
_entity_poly.entity_id
_entity_poly.type
_entity_poly.pdbx_seq_one_letter_code
_entity_poly.pdbx_strand_id
1 'polypeptide(L)'
;MTTYDQIRRYEAADAAQAVTVEIGSHGFYRYVLWNWHDPESPYETQGYWLPAHWSGVYESADQAESDATAESRWLREARNLV
;
A
#
# COMPACT_ATOMS: atom_id res chain seq x y z
N MET A 1 3.23 7.17 20.38
CA MET A 1 3.38 7.06 18.92
C MET A 1 2.78 5.72 18.52
N THR A 2 1.78 5.72 17.63
CA THR A 2 1.17 4.46 17.18
C THR A 2 2.09 3.80 16.16
N THR A 3 2.49 2.56 16.42
CA THR A 3 3.23 1.73 15.47
C THR A 3 2.25 0.96 14.60
N TYR A 4 2.62 0.74 13.35
CA TYR A 4 1.86 -0.04 12.39
C TYR A 4 2.74 -1.14 11.83
N ASP A 5 2.22 -2.36 11.85
CA ASP A 5 2.90 -3.52 11.29
C ASP A 5 2.23 -3.90 9.97
N GLN A 6 3.03 -4.12 8.93
CA GLN A 6 2.55 -4.59 7.64
C GLN A 6 2.09 -6.04 7.76
N ILE A 7 0.82 -6.29 7.44
CA ILE A 7 0.24 -7.65 7.43
C ILE A 7 0.09 -8.20 6.00
N ARG A 8 -0.02 -7.31 5.00
CA ARG A 8 -0.12 -7.69 3.59
C ARG A 8 0.44 -6.62 2.69
N ARG A 9 0.94 -7.01 1.53
CA ARG A 9 1.41 -6.10 0.48
C ARG A 9 0.99 -6.62 -0.89
N TYR A 10 0.49 -5.71 -1.71
CA TYR A 10 0.14 -5.91 -3.11
C TYR A 10 1.00 -4.99 -3.94
N GLU A 11 1.62 -5.51 -5.00
CA GLU A 11 2.42 -4.70 -5.92
C GLU A 11 1.80 -4.76 -7.31
N ALA A 12 1.81 -3.63 -8.01
CA ALA A 12 1.40 -3.55 -9.40
C ALA A 12 2.37 -4.36 -10.27
N ALA A 13 1.90 -4.89 -11.40
CA ALA A 13 2.70 -5.74 -12.28
C ALA A 13 3.94 -5.03 -12.87
N ASP A 14 3.88 -3.70 -12.97
CA ASP A 14 4.98 -2.84 -13.43
C ASP A 14 5.91 -2.38 -12.29
N ALA A 15 5.65 -2.83 -11.05
CA ALA A 15 6.35 -2.41 -9.83
C ALA A 15 6.35 -0.89 -9.58
N ALA A 16 5.51 -0.10 -10.27
CA ALA A 16 5.45 1.35 -10.08
C ALA A 16 4.63 1.74 -8.84
N GLN A 17 3.71 0.87 -8.42
CA GLN A 17 2.79 1.12 -7.32
C GLN A 17 2.68 -0.09 -6.39
N ALA A 18 2.39 0.18 -5.12
CA ALA A 18 2.05 -0.86 -4.16
C ALA A 18 1.01 -0.39 -3.14
N VAL A 19 0.30 -1.34 -2.55
CA VAL A 19 -0.57 -1.12 -1.39
C VAL A 19 -0.10 -2.01 -0.26
N THR A 20 0.10 -1.44 0.93
CA THR A 20 0.24 -2.22 2.17
C THR A 20 -1.05 -2.17 2.96
N VAL A 21 -1.47 -3.29 3.53
CA VAL A 21 -2.47 -3.33 4.60
C VAL A 21 -1.72 -3.50 5.91
N GLU A 22 -2.03 -2.67 6.89
CA GLU A 22 -1.28 -2.53 8.14
C GLU A 22 -2.23 -2.59 9.34
N ILE A 23 -1.76 -3.16 10.45
CA ILE A 23 -2.47 -3.13 11.74
C ILE A 23 -1.73 -2.21 12.71
N GLY A 24 -2.44 -1.27 13.30
CA GLY A 24 -1.91 -0.41 14.35
C GLY A 24 -1.89 -1.12 15.70
N SER A 25 -1.01 -0.70 16.62
CA SER A 25 -0.95 -1.25 17.99
C SER A 25 -2.23 -1.10 18.81
N HIS A 26 -3.20 -0.31 18.33
CA HIS A 26 -4.55 -0.16 18.88
C HIS A 26 -5.57 -1.18 18.31
N GLY A 27 -5.15 -2.10 17.43
CA GLY A 27 -6.02 -3.14 16.86
C GLY A 27 -6.91 -2.68 15.70
N PHE A 28 -6.70 -1.48 15.16
CA PHE A 28 -7.40 -1.00 13.96
C PHE A 28 -6.46 -1.10 12.76
N TYR A 29 -7.04 -1.25 11.58
CA TYR A 29 -6.34 -1.48 10.33
C TYR A 29 -6.31 -0.22 9.49
N ARG A 30 -5.35 -0.11 8.56
CA ARG A 30 -5.32 0.91 7.51
C ARG A 30 -4.71 0.32 6.25
N TYR A 31 -4.78 1.04 5.14
CA TYR A 31 -3.91 0.80 4.01
C TYR A 31 -3.05 2.02 3.67
N VAL A 32 -1.91 1.77 3.05
CA VAL A 32 -1.00 2.80 2.54
C VAL A 32 -0.74 2.52 1.07
N LEU A 33 -0.95 3.52 0.24
CA LEU A 33 -0.55 3.53 -1.15
C LEU A 33 0.89 4.00 -1.25
N TRP A 34 1.68 3.30 -2.04
CA TRP A 34 3.09 3.58 -2.27
C TRP A 34 3.35 3.73 -3.76
N ASN A 35 4.24 4.65 -4.10
CA ASN A 35 4.80 4.77 -5.44
C ASN A 35 6.30 4.49 -5.39
N TRP A 36 6.80 3.78 -6.39
CA TRP A 36 8.23 3.60 -6.61
C TRP A 36 8.79 4.86 -7.27
N HIS A 37 9.91 5.34 -6.76
CA HIS A 37 10.67 6.43 -7.34
C HIS A 37 12.01 5.87 -7.80
N ASP A 38 12.26 5.97 -9.11
CA ASP A 38 13.55 5.65 -9.68
C ASP A 38 14.63 6.61 -9.14
N PRO A 39 15.89 6.16 -9.07
CA PRO A 39 16.98 7.02 -8.64
C PRO A 39 17.11 8.21 -9.59
N GLU A 40 17.04 9.43 -9.05
CA GLU A 40 17.10 10.67 -9.82
C GLU A 40 18.53 11.17 -10.01
N SER A 41 19.48 10.56 -9.31
CA SER A 41 20.88 10.96 -9.24
C SER A 41 21.82 9.77 -9.43
N PRO A 42 22.98 9.95 -10.08
CA PRO A 42 24.00 8.90 -10.18
C PRO A 42 24.62 8.52 -8.81
N TYR A 43 24.33 9.28 -7.75
CA TYR A 43 24.72 8.95 -6.38
C TYR A 43 23.68 8.11 -5.64
N GLU A 44 22.47 7.97 -6.20
CA GLU A 44 21.42 7.09 -5.69
C GLU A 44 21.60 5.71 -6.32
N THR A 45 21.96 4.73 -5.50
CA THR A 45 22.29 3.39 -5.98
C THR A 45 21.06 2.50 -6.18
N GLN A 46 19.91 2.89 -5.61
CA GLN A 46 18.64 2.17 -5.72
C GLN A 46 17.49 3.17 -5.67
N GLY A 47 16.39 2.87 -6.37
CA GLY A 47 15.13 3.56 -6.19
C GLY A 47 14.53 3.30 -4.80
N TYR A 48 13.45 3.99 -4.48
CA TYR A 48 12.83 3.90 -3.16
C TYR A 48 11.31 4.03 -3.24
N TRP A 49 10.63 3.41 -2.27
CA TRP A 49 9.19 3.53 -2.12
C TRP A 49 8.85 4.77 -1.28
N LEU A 50 7.94 5.61 -1.78
CA LEU A 50 7.35 6.70 -1.01
C LEU A 50 5.86 6.47 -0.79
N PRO A 51 5.35 6.77 0.41
CA PRO A 51 3.92 6.73 0.66
C PRO A 51 3.24 7.87 -0.10
N ALA A 52 2.31 7.51 -0.98
CA ALA A 52 1.52 8.43 -1.78
C ALA A 52 0.20 8.81 -1.06
N HIS A 53 -0.37 7.89 -0.29
CA HIS A 53 -1.60 8.13 0.46
C HIS A 53 -1.70 7.21 1.68
N TRP A 54 -2.24 7.73 2.78
CA TRP A 54 -2.65 6.98 3.95
C TRP A 54 -4.16 7.07 4.10
N SER A 55 -4.79 5.91 4.26
CA SER A 55 -6.23 5.82 4.47
C SER A 55 -6.65 6.29 5.86
N GLY A 56 -7.96 6.27 6.11
CA GLY A 56 -8.51 6.22 7.46
C GLY A 56 -8.15 4.92 8.20
N VAL A 57 -8.74 4.73 9.38
CA VAL A 57 -8.64 3.47 10.13
C VAL A 57 -9.93 2.65 10.02
N TYR A 58 -9.80 1.33 9.99
CA TYR A 58 -10.88 0.37 9.80
C TYR A 58 -10.90 -0.66 10.93
N GLU A 59 -12.05 -1.26 11.16
CA GLU A 59 -12.23 -2.28 12.20
C GLU A 59 -11.68 -3.65 11.78
N SER A 60 -11.47 -3.88 10.47
CA SER A 60 -10.94 -5.13 9.94
C SER A 60 -9.98 -4.92 8.76
N ALA A 61 -9.10 -5.91 8.54
CA ALA A 61 -8.22 -5.95 7.39
C ALA A 61 -9.01 -5.99 6.07
N ASP A 62 -10.13 -6.72 6.03
CA ASP A 62 -10.96 -6.86 4.84
C ASP A 62 -11.62 -5.53 4.44
N GLN A 63 -12.03 -4.70 5.40
CA GLN A 63 -12.54 -3.35 5.12
C GLN A 63 -11.45 -2.47 4.51
N ALA A 64 -10.26 -2.43 5.12
CA ALA A 64 -9.13 -1.66 4.61
C ALA A 64 -8.75 -2.11 3.18
N GLU A 65 -8.75 -3.42 2.93
CA GLU A 65 -8.41 -3.97 1.64
C GLU A 65 -9.50 -3.72 0.58
N SER A 66 -10.77 -3.83 0.95
CA SER A 66 -11.88 -3.52 0.05
C SER A 66 -11.82 -2.06 -0.40
N ASP A 67 -11.52 -1.15 0.52
CA ASP A 67 -11.41 0.28 0.21
C ASP A 67 -10.18 0.57 -0.66
N ALA A 68 -9.02 -0.01 -0.33
CA ALA A 68 -7.83 0.05 -1.17
C ALA A 68 -8.08 -0.44 -2.60
N THR A 69 -8.84 -1.53 -2.74
CA THR A 69 -9.23 -2.08 -4.04
C THR A 69 -10.18 -1.15 -4.80
N ALA A 70 -11.10 -0.48 -4.10
CA ALA A 70 -12.02 0.47 -4.71
C ALA A 70 -11.29 1.73 -5.23
N GLU A 71 -10.30 2.22 -4.48
CA GLU A 71 -9.50 3.39 -4.83
C GLU A 71 -8.45 3.07 -5.91
N SER A 72 -7.82 1.89 -5.86
CA SER A 72 -6.72 1.51 -6.75
C SER A 72 -7.21 0.74 -7.97
N ARG A 73 -7.27 1.41 -9.12
CA ARG A 73 -7.69 0.78 -10.39
C ARG A 73 -6.91 -0.49 -10.73
N TRP A 74 -5.58 -0.46 -10.66
CA TRP A 74 -4.72 -1.61 -10.97
C TRP A 74 -4.98 -2.79 -10.04
N LEU A 75 -5.23 -2.54 -8.75
CA LEU A 75 -5.48 -3.57 -7.75
C LEU A 75 -6.82 -4.26 -8.01
N ARG A 76 -7.85 -3.47 -8.36
CA ARG A 76 -9.15 -3.99 -8.79
C ARG A 76 -9.05 -4.85 -10.04
N GLU A 77 -8.29 -4.40 -11.04
CA GLU A 77 -8.06 -5.18 -12.27
C GLU A 77 -7.32 -6.49 -11.96
N ALA A 78 -6.28 -6.46 -11.12
CA ALA A 78 -5.53 -7.66 -10.71
C ALA A 78 -6.41 -8.69 -9.97
N ARG A 79 -7.36 -8.23 -9.15
CA ARG A 79 -8.25 -9.11 -8.36
C ARG A 79 -9.42 -9.70 -9.14
N ASN A 80 -9.86 -9.04 -10.21
CA ASN A 80 -10.92 -9.55 -11.10
C ASN A 80 -10.43 -10.61 -12.09
N LEU A 81 -9.12 -10.84 -12.17
CA LEU A 81 -8.49 -11.87 -13.01
C LEU A 81 -8.31 -13.22 -12.29
N VAL A 82 -8.86 -13.34 -11.07
CA VAL A 82 -8.86 -14.55 -10.23
C VAL A 82 -10.27 -15.11 -10.15
#